data_AF-A0A364NGS1-F1
#
_entry.id   AF-A0A364NGS1-F1
#
_cell.length_a   1.000
_cell.length_b   1.000
_cell.length_c   1.000
_cell.angle_alpha   90.00
_cell.angle_beta   90.00
_cell.angle_gamma   90.00
#
_symmetry.space_group_name_H-M   'P 1'
#
loop_
_entity.id
_entity.type
_entity.pdbx_description
1 polymer ?
#
loop_
_entity_poly.entity_id
_entity_poly.type
_entity_poly.pdbx_seq_one_letter_code
_entity_poly.pdbx_strand_id
1 'polypeptide(L)'
;MKLQSFLPLFFTLTATATMSGNTTTTIQPFNLSAPAGTDIWRKPPTHNAFNASTYPSELPTYGLEKFQRAQLTFALPPSGQLRQYDQAGLLLHLTKPGVPANETKWVKTGIEFYYGKPYVATVGCDTWADWSLVPMPGFKNGTQPGATIEARRERDALGKSLWIYWVMRDEAGKEIEKLPIREVTWFFAEEQGWDVSIAGYVCRPTTEGGEEMLEAEFKEGVEIEVMKSGRPALLHYLPHHRHFLVTCNHSLLTSARPVHLHLSTLPLHPTAPINHVNFPLILQRHLQLAAMGRVKLYCPTNKRAVDDFVIGAYQMPEQVLQGVRLALNIKYAALYTIEAKHVTDPHTLQEDERVLVAASKDETMLPDAPGGYMLYDGEESEDVNPDIEGYGQDWEDLSDREKCLHITSLTRQKPIARNKLRITRPYKSVQADMTTLNDTALTQPQPSASASSGMESLIEARWAIPLDTFLPANMKPPTTKHTTSLKSLSASTLAALVLYSSFTHGQARLAREVLEEAVALRTEEDQGDDKDPVVRTDDVVNAVRMVYERAGVIPAKLTKGKSGRLRERRKGKKRAAGVGT
;
A
#
# COMPACT_ATOMS: atom_id res chain seq x y z
N MET A 1 -39.22 -60.76 -15.46
CA MET A 1 -37.87 -60.59 -14.87
C MET A 1 -36.91 -60.31 -16.03
N LYS A 2 -36.48 -59.05 -16.20
CA LYS A 2 -35.14 -58.51 -15.86
C LYS A 2 -34.00 -59.23 -16.60
N LEU A 3 -33.01 -58.58 -17.23
CA LEU A 3 -32.68 -57.20 -17.57
C LEU A 3 -31.45 -57.36 -18.50
N GLN A 4 -31.38 -56.74 -19.68
CA GLN A 4 -30.15 -56.73 -20.50
C GLN A 4 -29.68 -55.29 -20.73
N SER A 5 -28.36 -55.14 -20.65
CA SER A 5 -27.60 -53.90 -20.50
C SER A 5 -27.57 -53.03 -21.77
N PHE A 6 -27.66 -51.71 -21.59
CA PHE A 6 -27.24 -50.72 -22.59
C PHE A 6 -25.95 -50.04 -22.13
N LEU A 7 -24.95 -50.02 -23.01
CA LEU A 7 -23.71 -49.23 -22.92
C LEU A 7 -23.93 -47.91 -23.68
N PRO A 8 -23.52 -46.72 -23.19
CA PRO A 8 -23.55 -45.49 -23.98
C PRO A 8 -22.23 -45.26 -24.73
N LEU A 9 -22.38 -44.86 -25.99
CA LEU A 9 -21.32 -44.49 -26.94
C LEU A 9 -20.81 -43.07 -26.61
N PHE A 10 -19.53 -42.93 -26.27
CA PHE A 10 -18.88 -41.63 -26.07
C PHE A 10 -18.50 -41.00 -27.43
N PHE A 11 -19.00 -39.79 -27.70
CA PHE A 11 -18.51 -38.92 -28.76
C PHE A 11 -17.29 -38.14 -28.25
N THR A 12 -16.11 -38.40 -28.78
CA THR A 12 -14.91 -37.58 -28.56
C THR A 12 -14.92 -36.40 -29.53
N LEU A 13 -15.14 -35.19 -29.02
CA LEU A 13 -14.91 -33.94 -29.75
C LEU A 13 -13.43 -33.56 -29.59
N THR A 14 -12.61 -33.85 -30.60
CA THR A 14 -11.22 -33.35 -30.65
C THR A 14 -11.24 -31.87 -31.03
N ALA A 15 -11.05 -31.00 -30.04
CA ALA A 15 -10.73 -29.60 -30.27
C ALA A 15 -9.32 -29.49 -30.86
N THR A 16 -9.22 -29.11 -32.14
CA THR A 16 -7.94 -28.74 -32.75
C THR A 16 -7.49 -27.40 -32.19
N ALA A 17 -6.51 -27.42 -31.29
CA ALA A 17 -5.84 -26.21 -30.82
C ALA A 17 -5.10 -25.55 -31.99
N THR A 18 -5.57 -24.38 -32.43
CA THR A 18 -4.81 -23.52 -33.32
C THR A 18 -3.59 -23.00 -32.55
N MET A 19 -2.42 -23.55 -32.84
CA MET A 19 -1.14 -23.04 -32.34
C MET A 19 -0.86 -21.67 -32.98
N SER A 20 -1.26 -20.58 -32.33
CA SER A 20 -0.79 -19.24 -32.69
C SER A 20 0.63 -19.07 -32.15
N GLY A 21 1.64 -19.14 -33.02
CA GLY A 21 3.01 -18.82 -32.62
C GLY A 21 3.20 -17.32 -32.42
N ASN A 22 4.11 -16.94 -31.53
CA ASN A 22 4.56 -15.56 -31.38
C ASN A 22 5.80 -15.29 -32.25
N THR A 23 6.01 -14.02 -32.60
CA THR A 23 7.21 -13.52 -33.27
C THR A 23 7.91 -12.56 -32.31
N THR A 24 9.21 -12.79 -32.10
CA THR A 24 10.07 -11.90 -31.33
C THR A 24 10.94 -11.08 -32.27
N THR A 25 10.95 -9.77 -32.09
CA THR A 25 11.81 -8.80 -32.77
C THR A 25 12.72 -8.16 -31.73
N THR A 26 14.01 -8.04 -32.03
CA THR A 26 14.99 -7.41 -31.15
C THR A 26 15.55 -6.16 -31.80
N ILE A 27 15.28 -5.00 -31.19
CA ILE A 27 16.02 -3.76 -31.47
C ILE A 27 17.43 -3.95 -30.91
N GLN A 28 18.45 -3.69 -31.74
CA GLN A 28 19.85 -3.89 -31.37
C GLN A 28 20.27 -2.95 -30.22
N PRO A 29 21.34 -3.27 -29.46
CA PRO A 29 21.85 -2.42 -28.39
C PRO A 29 22.13 -0.99 -28.85
N PHE A 30 21.87 -0.02 -27.97
CA PHE A 30 22.05 1.40 -28.23
C PHE A 30 22.35 2.18 -26.94
N ASN A 31 22.87 3.38 -27.11
CA ASN A 31 22.92 4.40 -26.06
C ASN A 31 22.00 5.54 -26.48
N LEU A 32 21.40 6.20 -25.50
CA LEU A 32 20.46 7.29 -25.75
C LEU A 32 20.73 8.43 -24.79
N SER A 33 20.72 9.64 -25.34
CA SER A 33 20.97 10.86 -24.58
C SER A 33 19.76 11.79 -24.59
N ALA A 34 19.54 12.51 -23.50
CA ALA A 34 18.45 13.48 -23.39
C ALA A 34 18.96 14.85 -22.90
N PRO A 35 18.56 15.95 -23.56
CA PRO A 35 18.83 17.29 -23.06
C PRO A 35 17.92 17.62 -21.88
N ALA A 36 18.29 18.66 -21.15
CA ALA A 36 17.47 19.20 -20.09
C ALA A 36 16.11 19.73 -20.60
N GLY A 37 15.07 19.67 -19.77
CA GLY A 37 13.70 20.06 -20.12
C GLY A 37 12.91 19.00 -20.90
N THR A 38 13.39 17.76 -20.95
CA THR A 38 12.67 16.63 -21.58
C THR A 38 11.89 15.82 -20.55
N ASP A 39 10.64 15.46 -20.87
CA ASP A 39 9.78 14.64 -20.01
C ASP A 39 8.65 13.96 -20.81
N ILE A 40 8.03 12.95 -20.18
CA ILE A 40 6.78 12.33 -20.59
C ILE A 40 5.83 12.40 -19.38
N TRP A 41 4.96 13.41 -19.36
CA TRP A 41 4.09 13.66 -18.23
C TRP A 41 2.84 14.43 -18.64
N ARG A 42 1.70 14.07 -18.05
CA ARG A 42 0.45 14.79 -18.30
C ARG A 42 -0.29 15.03 -17.00
N LYS A 43 -0.44 16.28 -16.61
CA LYS A 43 -1.11 16.70 -15.37
C LYS A 43 -2.14 17.81 -15.65
N PRO A 44 -3.38 17.65 -15.17
CA PRO A 44 -4.39 18.67 -15.37
C PRO A 44 -4.07 19.94 -14.57
N PRO A 45 -4.60 21.11 -14.98
CA PRO A 45 -5.36 21.31 -16.21
C PRO A 45 -4.50 21.64 -17.44
N THR A 46 -3.22 21.97 -17.28
CA THR A 46 -2.44 22.66 -18.32
C THR A 46 -1.13 21.98 -18.73
N HIS A 47 -0.66 20.97 -18.01
CA HIS A 47 0.67 20.41 -18.26
C HIS A 47 0.60 19.13 -19.10
N ASN A 48 1.27 19.13 -20.24
CA ASN A 48 1.41 17.98 -21.13
C ASN A 48 2.78 18.02 -21.83
N ALA A 49 3.71 17.22 -21.35
CA ALA A 49 5.03 17.00 -21.93
C ALA A 49 5.08 15.61 -22.56
N PHE A 50 5.57 15.54 -23.80
CA PHE A 50 5.83 14.30 -24.51
C PHE A 50 6.98 14.54 -25.49
N ASN A 51 8.16 14.87 -24.94
CA ASN A 51 9.33 15.31 -25.69
C ASN A 51 10.62 14.57 -25.28
N ALA A 52 10.49 13.35 -24.76
CA ALA A 52 11.63 12.50 -24.45
C ALA A 52 12.48 12.19 -25.69
N SER A 53 13.77 11.94 -25.46
CA SER A 53 14.57 11.21 -26.43
C SER A 53 14.10 9.76 -26.45
N THR A 54 13.78 9.22 -27.63
CA THR A 54 13.36 7.83 -27.81
C THR A 54 14.20 7.12 -28.88
N TYR A 55 14.45 5.83 -28.67
CA TYR A 55 15.05 4.98 -29.69
C TYR A 55 14.30 3.65 -29.83
N PRO A 56 13.97 3.22 -31.06
CA PRO A 56 14.18 3.93 -32.33
C PRO A 56 13.41 5.26 -32.40
N SER A 57 13.92 6.24 -33.16
CA SER A 57 13.26 7.55 -33.32
C SER A 57 11.94 7.41 -34.09
N GLU A 58 11.89 6.50 -35.06
CA GLU A 58 10.66 6.02 -35.68
C GLU A 58 10.16 4.79 -34.91
N LEU A 59 9.14 4.98 -34.09
CA LEU A 59 8.70 3.93 -33.16
C LEU A 59 8.11 2.73 -33.93
N PRO A 60 8.64 1.50 -33.75
CA PRO A 60 8.01 0.31 -34.31
C PRO A 60 6.61 0.18 -33.74
N THR A 61 5.64 0.06 -34.65
CA THR A 61 4.21 0.14 -34.33
C THR A 61 3.52 -1.17 -34.67
N TYR A 62 2.71 -1.66 -33.75
CA TYR A 62 2.01 -2.95 -33.85
C TYR A 62 0.56 -2.77 -33.44
N GLY A 63 -0.36 -3.50 -34.08
CA GLY A 63 -1.74 -3.57 -33.59
C GLY A 63 -1.76 -4.01 -32.13
N LEU A 64 -2.45 -3.24 -31.28
CA LEU A 64 -2.47 -3.48 -29.84
C LEU A 64 -2.97 -4.89 -29.51
N GLU A 65 -3.86 -5.44 -30.33
CA GLU A 65 -4.38 -6.80 -30.21
C GLU A 65 -3.32 -7.89 -30.38
N LYS A 66 -2.19 -7.58 -31.02
CA LYS A 66 -1.09 -8.52 -31.26
C LYS A 66 -0.01 -8.46 -30.20
N PHE A 67 0.13 -7.33 -29.50
CA PHE A 67 1.18 -7.15 -28.50
C PHE A 67 1.11 -8.21 -27.38
N GLN A 68 2.26 -8.80 -27.04
CA GLN A 68 2.38 -9.79 -25.96
C GLN A 68 3.38 -9.37 -24.89
N ARG A 69 4.55 -8.88 -25.28
CA ARG A 69 5.63 -8.54 -24.34
C ARG A 69 6.57 -7.50 -24.94
N ALA A 70 7.11 -6.63 -24.09
CA ALA A 70 8.32 -5.87 -24.37
C ALA A 70 9.26 -5.96 -23.16
N GLN A 71 10.56 -6.14 -23.38
CA GLN A 71 11.58 -6.16 -22.33
C GLN A 71 12.82 -5.40 -22.77
N LEU A 72 13.45 -4.67 -21.84
CA LEU A 72 14.78 -4.10 -22.04
C LEU A 72 15.59 -4.11 -20.75
N THR A 73 16.92 -4.06 -20.91
CA THR A 73 17.90 -3.92 -19.82
C THR A 73 18.69 -2.65 -20.05
N PHE A 74 18.77 -1.80 -19.03
CA PHE A 74 19.41 -0.49 -19.16
C PHE A 74 20.09 -0.04 -17.86
N ALA A 75 20.98 0.94 -17.99
CA ALA A 75 21.63 1.59 -16.87
C ALA A 75 21.78 3.09 -17.10
N LEU A 76 21.54 3.89 -16.05
CA LEU A 76 21.81 5.33 -16.01
C LEU A 76 23.27 5.59 -15.63
N PRO A 77 23.78 6.84 -15.63
CA PRO A 77 25.10 7.14 -15.08
C PRO A 77 25.19 6.89 -13.57
N PRO A 78 26.39 6.85 -12.97
CA PRO A 78 26.56 6.77 -11.52
C PRO A 78 25.74 7.83 -10.78
N SER A 79 25.13 7.50 -9.64
CA SER A 79 24.16 8.40 -8.99
C SER A 79 24.69 9.78 -8.61
N GLY A 80 26.02 9.95 -8.46
CA GLY A 80 26.63 11.26 -8.22
C GLY A 80 26.56 12.22 -9.43
N GLN A 81 26.23 11.72 -10.62
CA GLN A 81 26.04 12.50 -11.85
C GLN A 81 24.55 12.70 -12.20
N LEU A 82 23.65 12.08 -11.43
CA LEU A 82 22.22 12.16 -11.66
C LEU A 82 21.61 13.38 -10.99
N ARG A 83 20.62 13.95 -11.65
CA ARG A 83 19.79 15.04 -11.14
C ARG A 83 18.42 14.52 -10.75
N GLN A 84 17.74 15.29 -9.90
CA GLN A 84 16.35 15.02 -9.56
C GLN A 84 15.53 14.84 -10.85
N TYR A 85 14.75 13.78 -10.90
CA TYR A 85 13.91 13.36 -12.02
C TYR A 85 14.64 12.86 -13.27
N ASP A 86 15.95 12.60 -13.25
CA ASP A 86 16.60 11.90 -14.38
C ASP A 86 15.96 10.52 -14.59
N GLN A 87 15.60 10.19 -15.83
CA GLN A 87 14.81 8.99 -16.16
C GLN A 87 15.40 8.25 -17.36
N ALA A 88 15.31 6.93 -17.31
CA ALA A 88 15.46 6.07 -18.49
C ALA A 88 14.60 4.82 -18.35
N GLY A 89 14.15 4.24 -19.46
CA GLY A 89 13.39 3.00 -19.43
C GLY A 89 12.68 2.65 -20.72
N LEU A 90 11.55 1.95 -20.60
CA LEU A 90 10.66 1.48 -21.65
C LEU A 90 9.43 2.37 -21.78
N LEU A 91 9.09 2.75 -23.01
CA LEU A 91 7.88 3.48 -23.38
C LEU A 91 6.98 2.59 -24.24
N LEU A 92 5.71 2.51 -23.86
CA LEU A 92 4.62 1.95 -24.67
C LEU A 92 3.64 3.09 -24.97
N HIS A 93 3.56 3.51 -26.22
CA HIS A 93 2.72 4.62 -26.66
C HIS A 93 1.55 4.10 -27.50
N LEU A 94 0.32 4.35 -27.05
CA LEU A 94 -0.90 3.93 -27.73
C LEU A 94 -1.41 5.07 -28.62
N THR A 95 -1.56 4.77 -29.90
CA THR A 95 -2.06 5.71 -30.90
C THR A 95 -3.24 5.11 -31.66
N LYS A 96 -4.09 5.97 -32.21
CA LYS A 96 -5.25 5.57 -33.01
C LYS A 96 -5.55 6.68 -34.03
N PRO A 97 -5.87 6.33 -35.29
CA PRO A 97 -6.27 7.32 -36.29
C PRO A 97 -7.41 8.21 -35.78
N GLY A 98 -7.23 9.53 -35.91
CA GLY A 98 -8.21 10.53 -35.48
C GLY A 98 -8.11 10.96 -34.01
N VAL A 99 -7.26 10.33 -33.19
CA VAL A 99 -6.98 10.78 -31.81
C VAL A 99 -5.85 11.82 -31.83
N PRO A 100 -6.04 13.04 -31.28
CA PRO A 100 -5.00 14.05 -31.17
C PRO A 100 -3.80 13.58 -30.33
N ALA A 101 -2.60 14.08 -30.64
CA ALA A 101 -1.36 13.69 -29.95
C ALA A 101 -1.44 13.92 -28.42
N ASN A 102 -2.06 15.00 -27.98
CA ASN A 102 -2.28 15.34 -26.56
C ASN A 102 -3.37 14.49 -25.87
N GLU A 103 -4.05 13.62 -26.60
CA GLU A 103 -5.07 12.69 -26.10
C GLU A 103 -4.66 11.22 -26.29
N THR A 104 -3.48 10.97 -26.87
CA THR A 104 -2.89 9.62 -26.94
C THR A 104 -2.61 9.07 -25.54
N LYS A 105 -2.57 7.74 -25.41
CA LYS A 105 -2.36 7.06 -24.11
C LYS A 105 -0.95 6.49 -24.08
N TRP A 106 -0.36 6.34 -22.90
CA TRP A 106 0.99 5.77 -22.81
C TRP A 106 1.27 5.15 -21.44
N VAL A 107 2.25 4.26 -21.41
CA VAL A 107 2.89 3.76 -20.19
C VAL A 107 4.39 3.98 -20.35
N LYS A 108 5.02 4.69 -19.43
CA LYS A 108 6.48 4.73 -19.29
C LYS A 108 6.87 3.97 -18.02
N THR A 109 7.92 3.17 -18.10
CA THR A 109 8.42 2.41 -16.95
C THR A 109 9.92 2.24 -17.01
N GLY A 110 10.60 2.42 -15.88
CA GLY A 110 12.05 2.52 -15.89
C GLY A 110 12.62 2.90 -14.53
N ILE A 111 13.79 3.53 -14.53
CA ILE A 111 14.37 4.14 -13.33
C ILE A 111 14.11 5.64 -13.38
N GLU A 112 13.73 6.19 -12.24
CA GLU A 112 13.63 7.63 -11.99
C GLU A 112 14.45 7.98 -10.74
N PHE A 113 15.35 8.97 -10.88
CA PHE A 113 16.16 9.44 -9.76
C PHE A 113 15.37 10.47 -8.94
N TYR A 114 14.99 10.13 -7.72
CA TYR A 114 14.10 10.94 -6.90
C TYR A 114 14.60 11.00 -5.46
N TYR A 115 14.68 12.21 -4.89
CA TYR A 115 15.20 12.46 -3.54
C TYR A 115 16.56 11.79 -3.29
N GLY A 116 17.47 11.95 -4.24
CA GLY A 116 18.86 11.47 -4.14
C GLY A 116 19.02 9.94 -4.27
N LYS A 117 17.97 9.21 -4.67
CA LYS A 117 18.01 7.75 -4.82
C LYS A 117 17.29 7.30 -6.11
N PRO A 118 17.71 6.20 -6.73
CA PRO A 118 17.00 5.62 -7.86
C PRO A 118 15.79 4.81 -7.39
N TYR A 119 14.69 4.94 -8.12
CA TYR A 119 13.46 4.17 -7.94
C TYR A 119 13.08 3.51 -9.25
N VAL A 120 12.52 2.30 -9.20
CA VAL A 120 11.78 1.78 -10.34
C VAL A 120 10.44 2.50 -10.39
N ALA A 121 10.22 3.27 -11.45
CA ALA A 121 9.05 4.09 -11.65
C ALA A 121 8.19 3.53 -12.77
N THR A 122 6.87 3.59 -12.60
CA THR A 122 5.90 3.34 -13.66
C THR A 122 4.89 4.46 -13.67
N VAL A 123 4.60 5.00 -14.85
CA VAL A 123 3.53 5.97 -15.05
C VAL A 123 2.61 5.45 -16.14
N GLY A 124 1.33 5.24 -15.80
CA GLY A 124 0.27 4.98 -16.77
C GLY A 124 -0.51 6.26 -17.03
N CYS A 125 -0.77 6.57 -18.29
CA CYS A 125 -1.55 7.72 -18.70
C CYS A 125 -2.64 7.30 -19.67
N ASP A 126 -3.84 7.00 -19.15
CA ASP A 126 -5.06 6.86 -19.96
C ASP A 126 -5.55 8.26 -20.36
N THR A 127 -6.01 9.03 -19.37
CA THR A 127 -6.34 10.46 -19.54
C THR A 127 -5.25 11.35 -18.94
N TRP A 128 -4.82 11.05 -17.71
CA TRP A 128 -3.82 11.79 -16.94
C TRP A 128 -2.79 10.82 -16.37
N ALA A 129 -1.58 11.32 -16.09
CA ALA A 129 -0.49 10.52 -15.55
C ALA A 129 -0.79 10.07 -14.11
N ASP A 130 -0.71 8.76 -13.89
CA ASP A 130 -0.77 8.09 -12.59
C ASP A 130 0.57 7.38 -12.35
N TRP A 131 1.28 7.80 -11.29
CA TRP A 131 2.69 7.50 -11.04
C TRP A 131 2.89 6.68 -9.78
N SER A 132 3.72 5.66 -9.90
CA SER A 132 4.17 4.83 -8.78
C SER A 132 5.68 4.71 -8.75
N LEU A 133 6.23 4.65 -7.53
CA LEU A 133 7.65 4.49 -7.24
C LEU A 133 7.89 3.26 -6.36
N VAL A 134 8.85 2.43 -6.74
CA VAL A 134 9.33 1.31 -5.95
C VAL A 134 10.82 1.52 -5.64
N PRO A 135 11.23 1.60 -4.36
CA PRO A 135 12.64 1.75 -4.01
C PRO A 135 13.49 0.59 -4.57
N MET A 136 14.73 0.88 -4.94
CA MET A 136 15.71 -0.15 -5.32
C MET A 136 16.53 -0.58 -4.10
N PRO A 137 16.12 -1.64 -3.35
CA PRO A 137 16.82 -2.06 -2.14
C PRO A 137 18.24 -2.52 -2.45
N GLY A 138 19.21 -2.13 -1.61
CA GLY A 138 20.61 -2.51 -1.78
C GLY A 138 21.39 -1.67 -2.80
N PHE A 139 20.77 -0.65 -3.42
CA PHE A 139 21.51 0.33 -4.22
C PHE A 139 22.54 1.07 -3.36
N LYS A 140 23.78 1.16 -3.83
CA LYS A 140 24.88 1.86 -3.16
C LYS A 140 25.10 3.22 -3.82
N ASN A 141 25.15 4.28 -3.02
CA ASN A 141 25.39 5.62 -3.55
C ASN A 141 26.73 5.70 -4.27
N GLY A 142 26.78 6.42 -5.40
CA GLY A 142 27.94 6.52 -6.28
C GLY A 142 28.07 5.38 -7.30
N THR A 143 27.19 4.37 -7.27
CA THR A 143 27.17 3.29 -8.27
C THR A 143 26.17 3.55 -9.39
N GLN A 144 26.29 2.79 -10.48
CA GLN A 144 25.41 2.86 -11.63
C GLN A 144 24.06 2.16 -11.32
N PRO A 145 22.92 2.87 -11.33
CA PRO A 145 21.63 2.20 -11.20
C PRO A 145 21.22 1.61 -12.55
N GLY A 146 20.85 0.33 -12.54
CA GLY A 146 20.37 -0.39 -13.72
C GLY A 146 19.25 -1.35 -13.39
N ALA A 147 18.42 -1.64 -14.39
CA ALA A 147 17.26 -2.51 -14.26
C ALA A 147 16.93 -3.23 -15.57
N THR A 148 16.31 -4.40 -15.44
CA THR A 148 15.62 -5.07 -16.54
C THR A 148 14.13 -4.97 -16.28
N ILE A 149 13.38 -4.36 -17.21
CA ILE A 149 11.94 -4.14 -17.09
C ILE A 149 11.22 -4.91 -18.18
N GLU A 150 10.16 -5.63 -17.81
CA GLU A 150 9.28 -6.36 -18.71
C GLU A 150 7.84 -5.83 -18.59
N ALA A 151 7.26 -5.40 -19.72
CA ALA A 151 5.85 -5.13 -19.86
C ALA A 151 5.19 -6.31 -20.59
N ARG A 152 4.25 -7.00 -19.95
CA ARG A 152 3.67 -8.25 -20.46
C ARG A 152 2.15 -8.21 -20.43
N ARG A 153 1.54 -8.67 -21.51
CA ARG A 153 0.11 -8.96 -21.55
C ARG A 153 -0.17 -10.21 -20.73
N GLU A 154 -1.09 -10.09 -19.77
CA GLU A 154 -1.62 -11.23 -19.04
C GLU A 154 -3.14 -11.28 -19.10
N ARG A 155 -3.70 -12.42 -18.69
CA ARG A 155 -5.13 -12.67 -18.62
C ARG A 155 -5.45 -13.51 -17.40
N ASP A 156 -6.47 -13.10 -16.68
CA ASP A 156 -7.08 -13.85 -15.60
C ASP A 156 -8.60 -14.05 -15.83
N ALA A 157 -9.34 -14.37 -14.77
CA ALA A 157 -10.80 -14.53 -14.84
C ALA A 157 -11.57 -13.21 -15.05
N LEU A 158 -10.95 -12.06 -14.75
CA LEU A 158 -11.57 -10.74 -14.82
C LEU A 158 -11.30 -10.04 -16.16
N GLY A 159 -10.19 -10.35 -16.82
CA GLY A 159 -9.92 -9.77 -18.14
C GLY A 159 -8.46 -9.88 -18.55
N LYS A 160 -8.05 -8.94 -19.41
CA LYS A 160 -6.66 -8.76 -19.82
C LYS A 160 -6.12 -7.49 -19.16
N SER A 161 -4.86 -7.53 -18.75
CA SER A 161 -4.15 -6.36 -18.23
C SER A 161 -2.70 -6.36 -18.69
N LEU A 162 -2.08 -5.17 -18.68
CA LEU A 162 -0.64 -5.06 -18.88
C LEU A 162 0.03 -5.10 -17.51
N TRP A 163 0.84 -6.13 -17.29
CA TRP A 163 1.68 -6.24 -16.10
C TRP A 163 3.07 -5.71 -16.37
N ILE A 164 3.57 -4.91 -15.43
CA ILE A 164 4.95 -4.42 -15.42
C ILE A 164 5.71 -5.19 -14.35
N TYR A 165 6.79 -5.83 -14.76
CA TYR A 165 7.70 -6.58 -13.90
C TYR A 165 9.08 -5.96 -13.89
N TRP A 166 9.68 -5.91 -12.70
CA TRP A 166 11.12 -5.75 -12.54
C TRP A 166 11.76 -7.14 -12.49
N VAL A 167 12.55 -7.45 -13.52
CA VAL A 167 13.22 -8.73 -13.66
C VAL A 167 14.55 -8.69 -12.90
N MET A 168 14.61 -9.40 -11.78
CA MET A 168 15.80 -9.54 -10.95
C MET A 168 16.72 -10.59 -11.57
N ARG A 169 17.96 -10.22 -11.85
CA ARG A 169 18.98 -11.10 -12.42
C ARG A 169 20.16 -11.28 -11.44
N ASP A 170 20.81 -12.42 -11.50
CA ASP A 170 22.06 -12.66 -10.77
C ASP A 170 23.27 -12.04 -11.49
N GLU A 171 24.46 -12.14 -10.89
CA GLU A 171 25.71 -11.65 -11.48
C GLU A 171 26.06 -12.32 -12.82
N ALA A 172 25.50 -13.49 -13.11
CA ALA A 172 25.67 -14.20 -14.38
C ALA A 172 24.62 -13.80 -15.42
N GLY A 173 23.72 -12.85 -15.11
CA GLY A 173 22.67 -12.36 -15.99
C GLY A 173 21.44 -13.28 -16.07
N LYS A 174 21.35 -14.31 -15.23
CA LYS A 174 20.22 -15.23 -15.20
C LYS A 174 19.08 -14.64 -14.38
N GLU A 175 17.86 -14.74 -14.91
CA GLU A 175 16.64 -14.37 -14.18
C GLU A 175 16.47 -15.22 -12.90
N ILE A 176 16.36 -14.55 -11.76
CA ILE A 176 16.10 -15.15 -10.44
C ILE A 176 14.62 -14.99 -10.08
N GLU A 177 14.05 -13.81 -10.30
CA GLU A 177 12.71 -13.43 -9.86
C GLU A 177 12.12 -12.34 -10.76
N LYS A 178 10.79 -12.37 -10.97
CA LYS A 178 10.04 -11.26 -11.56
C LYS A 178 9.20 -10.61 -10.48
N LEU A 179 9.57 -9.40 -10.08
CA LEU A 179 8.84 -8.63 -9.09
C LEU A 179 7.71 -7.86 -9.79
N PRO A 180 6.42 -8.09 -9.44
CA PRO A 180 5.31 -7.32 -10.00
C PRO A 180 5.36 -5.89 -9.47
N ILE A 181 5.43 -4.91 -10.38
CA ILE A 181 5.53 -3.48 -10.06
C ILE A 181 4.18 -2.78 -10.23
N ARG A 182 3.48 -3.07 -11.33
CA ARG A 182 2.20 -2.44 -11.64
C ARG A 182 1.33 -3.34 -12.51
N GLU A 183 0.04 -3.35 -12.23
CA GLU A 183 -0.99 -3.82 -13.15
C GLU A 183 -1.70 -2.62 -13.76
N VAL A 184 -1.77 -2.56 -15.09
CA VAL A 184 -2.43 -1.49 -15.85
C VAL A 184 -3.64 -2.10 -16.55
N THR A 185 -4.79 -2.04 -15.89
CA THR A 185 -6.03 -2.73 -16.30
C THR A 185 -6.71 -2.12 -17.53
N TRP A 186 -6.53 -0.82 -17.75
CA TRP A 186 -7.13 -0.12 -18.89
C TRP A 186 -6.39 -0.36 -20.22
N PHE A 187 -5.15 -0.86 -20.18
CA PHE A 187 -4.25 -0.89 -21.34
C PHE A 187 -4.81 -1.69 -22.53
N PHE A 188 -5.63 -2.71 -22.26
CA PHE A 188 -6.28 -3.55 -23.28
C PHE A 188 -7.82 -3.44 -23.26
N ALA A 189 -8.39 -2.41 -22.64
CA ALA A 189 -9.85 -2.25 -22.55
C ALA A 189 -10.49 -2.03 -23.94
N GLU A 190 -9.78 -1.35 -24.84
CA GLU A 190 -10.23 -1.03 -26.20
C GLU A 190 -9.14 -1.38 -27.22
N GLU A 191 -8.93 -2.65 -27.54
CA GLU A 191 -7.84 -3.04 -28.46
C GLU A 191 -8.10 -2.64 -29.92
N GLN A 192 -9.37 -2.62 -30.35
CA GLN A 192 -9.70 -2.49 -31.76
C GLN A 192 -9.30 -1.12 -32.35
N GLY A 193 -8.41 -1.16 -33.33
CA GLY A 193 -7.94 0.01 -34.08
C GLY A 193 -6.96 0.89 -33.30
N TRP A 194 -6.50 0.45 -32.13
CA TRP A 194 -5.37 1.04 -31.44
C TRP A 194 -4.10 0.32 -31.83
N ASP A 195 -3.04 1.09 -32.01
CA ASP A 195 -1.69 0.59 -32.21
C ASP A 195 -0.84 0.90 -30.97
N VAL A 196 0.16 0.07 -30.71
CA VAL A 196 1.20 0.28 -29.69
C VAL A 196 2.55 0.45 -30.35
N SER A 197 3.19 1.54 -30.00
CA SER A 197 4.55 1.91 -30.37
C SER A 197 5.49 1.69 -29.19
N ILE A 198 6.65 1.07 -29.42
CA ILE A 198 7.54 0.60 -28.33
C ILE A 198 8.95 1.16 -28.53
N ALA A 199 9.53 1.76 -27.49
CA ALA A 199 10.89 2.28 -27.52
C ALA A 199 11.56 2.31 -26.16
N GLY A 200 12.89 2.39 -26.17
CA GLY A 200 13.63 2.92 -25.02
C GLY A 200 13.49 4.44 -24.97
N TYR A 201 13.43 5.02 -23.78
CA TYR A 201 13.36 6.48 -23.58
C TYR A 201 14.38 6.96 -22.55
N VAL A 202 14.77 8.23 -22.68
CA VAL A 202 15.56 8.97 -21.69
C VAL A 202 14.98 10.38 -21.53
N CYS A 203 14.89 10.86 -20.29
CA CYS A 203 14.41 12.19 -19.95
C CYS A 203 15.30 12.83 -18.90
N ARG A 204 15.54 14.14 -19.05
CA ARG A 204 16.10 15.01 -18.00
C ARG A 204 15.16 16.20 -17.82
N PRO A 205 14.14 16.11 -16.95
CA PRO A 205 13.15 17.18 -16.77
C PRO A 205 13.76 18.46 -16.17
N THR A 206 14.74 18.33 -15.26
CA THR A 206 15.34 19.49 -14.60
C THR A 206 16.28 20.25 -15.52
N THR A 207 16.05 21.57 -15.62
CA THR A 207 16.95 22.52 -16.29
C THR A 207 18.08 23.02 -15.37
N GLU A 208 17.93 22.85 -14.06
CA GLU A 208 18.99 23.14 -13.09
C GLU A 208 20.15 22.14 -13.25
N GLY A 209 21.39 22.61 -13.04
CA GLY A 209 22.61 21.81 -13.19
C GLY A 209 23.31 21.91 -14.55
N GLY A 210 22.80 22.72 -15.49
CA GLY A 210 23.45 23.03 -16.77
C GLY A 210 23.03 22.15 -17.95
N GLU A 211 23.64 22.39 -19.11
CA GLU A 211 23.26 21.81 -20.42
C GLU A 211 23.79 20.39 -20.69
N GLU A 212 24.46 19.77 -19.72
CA GLU A 212 24.94 18.40 -19.87
C GLU A 212 23.77 17.43 -20.12
N MET A 213 23.95 16.50 -21.05
CA MET A 213 22.95 15.50 -21.43
C MET A 213 22.91 14.36 -20.41
N LEU A 214 21.73 13.76 -20.21
CA LEU A 214 21.63 12.48 -19.50
C LEU A 214 21.90 11.36 -20.49
N GLU A 215 22.90 10.50 -20.24
CA GLU A 215 23.27 9.37 -21.09
C GLU A 215 22.83 8.04 -20.46
N ALA A 216 22.02 7.24 -21.13
CA ALA A 216 21.66 5.90 -20.66
C ALA A 216 22.11 4.80 -21.63
N GLU A 217 22.55 3.68 -21.08
CA GLU A 217 23.05 2.53 -21.83
C GLU A 217 21.97 1.44 -21.91
N PHE A 218 21.62 0.99 -23.12
CA PHE A 218 20.66 -0.10 -23.36
C PHE A 218 21.39 -1.29 -24.01
N LYS A 219 22.24 -1.96 -23.23
CA LYS A 219 23.21 -2.97 -23.71
C LYS A 219 22.61 -4.22 -24.34
N GLU A 220 21.37 -4.55 -23.98
CA GLU A 220 20.64 -5.72 -24.54
C GLU A 220 19.62 -5.30 -25.61
N GLY A 221 19.48 -4.00 -25.87
CA GLY A 221 18.47 -3.47 -26.77
C GLY A 221 17.04 -3.63 -26.22
N VAL A 222 16.06 -3.80 -27.11
CA VAL A 222 14.64 -4.00 -26.74
C VAL A 222 14.11 -5.25 -27.43
N GLU A 223 13.63 -6.21 -26.65
CA GLU A 223 12.89 -7.37 -27.15
C GLU A 223 11.40 -7.07 -27.20
N ILE A 224 10.76 -7.36 -28.32
CA ILE A 224 9.33 -7.16 -28.55
C ILE A 224 8.72 -8.46 -29.06
N GLU A 225 7.66 -8.92 -28.41
CA GLU A 225 6.93 -10.12 -28.79
C GLU A 225 5.50 -9.78 -29.20
N VAL A 226 5.11 -10.24 -30.40
CA VAL A 226 3.76 -10.07 -30.96
C VAL A 226 3.21 -11.39 -31.47
N MET A 227 1.89 -11.56 -31.43
CA MET A 227 1.22 -12.71 -32.02
C MET A 227 1.39 -12.71 -33.56
N LYS A 228 1.66 -13.89 -34.15
CA LYS A 228 1.65 -14.04 -35.61
C LYS A 228 0.24 -13.85 -36.14
N SER A 229 0.12 -13.12 -37.25
CA SER A 229 -1.10 -13.16 -38.07
C SER A 229 -1.24 -14.56 -38.69
N GLY A 230 -2.32 -15.27 -38.38
CA GLY A 230 -2.66 -16.49 -39.09
C GLY A 230 -2.95 -16.17 -40.56
N ARG A 231 -2.32 -16.87 -41.50
CA ARG A 231 -2.85 -16.94 -42.87
C ARG A 231 -4.20 -17.67 -42.77
N PRO A 232 -5.31 -17.15 -43.35
CA PRO A 232 -6.51 -17.95 -43.46
C PRO A 232 -6.18 -19.16 -44.34
N ALA A 233 -6.31 -20.37 -43.80
CA ALA A 233 -6.26 -21.58 -44.60
C ALA A 233 -7.47 -21.52 -45.56
N LEU A 234 -7.18 -21.32 -46.84
CA LEU A 234 -8.16 -21.36 -47.91
C LEU A 234 -8.62 -22.81 -48.04
N LEU A 235 -9.70 -23.18 -47.33
CA LEU A 235 -10.32 -24.48 -47.48
C LEU A 235 -11.05 -24.47 -48.83
N HIS A 236 -10.44 -25.04 -49.86
CA HIS A 236 -11.11 -25.35 -51.12
C HIS A 236 -12.25 -26.33 -50.84
N TYR A 237 -13.47 -25.83 -50.78
CA TYR A 237 -14.68 -26.64 -50.78
C TYR A 237 -14.99 -27.00 -52.24
N LEU A 238 -14.70 -28.24 -52.64
CA LEU A 238 -15.24 -28.83 -53.87
C LEU A 238 -16.70 -29.21 -53.62
N PRO A 239 -17.68 -28.68 -54.36
CA PRO A 239 -19.06 -29.12 -54.23
C PRO A 239 -19.31 -30.31 -55.17
N HIS A 240 -19.53 -31.49 -54.60
CA HIS A 240 -20.24 -32.55 -55.33
C HIS A 240 -21.74 -32.25 -55.32
N HIS A 241 -22.30 -32.23 -56.53
CA HIS A 241 -23.71 -32.08 -56.88
C HIS A 241 -24.71 -32.77 -55.94
N ARG A 242 -25.81 -32.07 -55.64
CA ARG A 242 -27.15 -32.45 -56.15
C ARG A 242 -28.12 -31.27 -56.08
N HIS A 243 -28.87 -31.16 -57.17
CA HIS A 243 -29.83 -30.12 -57.53
C HIS A 243 -30.91 -29.85 -56.47
N PHE A 244 -31.32 -28.59 -56.34
CA PHE A 244 -32.70 -28.18 -56.66
C PHE A 244 -32.72 -26.68 -57.02
N LEU A 245 -33.33 -26.41 -58.18
CA LEU A 245 -33.65 -25.09 -58.72
C LEU A 245 -34.64 -24.38 -57.77
N VAL A 246 -34.54 -23.05 -57.63
CA VAL A 246 -35.54 -22.08 -58.11
C VAL A 246 -34.98 -20.67 -57.90
N THR A 247 -34.98 -19.90 -58.98
CA THR A 247 -34.62 -18.50 -59.15
C THR A 247 -35.62 -17.55 -58.48
N CYS A 248 -35.19 -16.36 -58.04
CA CYS A 248 -35.59 -15.08 -58.67
C CYS A 248 -34.97 -13.84 -58.01
N ASN A 249 -34.80 -12.84 -58.87
CA ASN A 249 -34.08 -11.58 -58.76
C ASN A 249 -34.78 -10.47 -57.93
N HIS A 250 -33.96 -9.44 -57.68
CA HIS A 250 -34.22 -7.99 -57.86
C HIS A 250 -34.42 -7.06 -56.63
N SER A 251 -33.36 -6.25 -56.37
CA SER A 251 -33.29 -4.76 -56.38
C SER A 251 -34.37 -3.94 -55.63
N LEU A 252 -34.01 -3.15 -54.61
CA LEU A 252 -33.61 -1.71 -54.60
C LEU A 252 -34.76 -0.68 -54.51
N LEU A 253 -34.45 0.41 -53.77
CA LEU A 253 -34.98 1.81 -53.83
C LEU A 253 -36.27 2.12 -53.02
N THR A 254 -36.18 2.83 -51.87
CA THR A 254 -36.23 4.30 -51.61
C THR A 254 -37.63 4.95 -51.60
N SER A 255 -38.00 5.64 -50.50
CA SER A 255 -38.29 7.09 -50.43
C SER A 255 -39.16 7.55 -49.22
N ALA A 256 -38.56 8.45 -48.43
CA ALA A 256 -39.01 9.74 -47.88
C ALA A 256 -40.50 10.17 -47.71
N ARG A 257 -40.86 10.43 -46.42
CA ARG A 257 -41.52 11.63 -45.79
C ARG A 257 -43.01 12.01 -46.10
N PRO A 258 -43.62 13.04 -45.45
CA PRO A 258 -44.11 13.14 -44.05
C PRO A 258 -45.53 13.79 -43.91
N VAL A 259 -46.25 13.71 -42.78
CA VAL A 259 -47.43 14.60 -42.51
C VAL A 259 -47.58 14.98 -41.02
N HIS A 260 -48.05 16.21 -40.83
CA HIS A 260 -48.14 17.09 -39.66
C HIS A 260 -49.17 16.77 -38.54
N LEU A 261 -48.90 17.39 -37.39
CA LEU A 261 -49.70 17.58 -36.16
C LEU A 261 -51.11 18.19 -36.35
N HIS A 262 -52.01 17.87 -35.41
CA HIS A 262 -53.04 18.81 -34.93
C HIS A 262 -53.29 18.66 -33.41
N LEU A 263 -53.29 19.81 -32.71
CA LEU A 263 -53.63 20.01 -31.30
C LEU A 263 -55.16 20.08 -31.10
N SER A 264 -55.68 19.60 -29.96
CA SER A 264 -56.75 20.30 -29.21
C SER A 264 -57.03 19.73 -27.81
N THR A 265 -56.96 20.64 -26.83
CA THR A 265 -57.83 20.83 -25.64
C THR A 265 -57.94 19.78 -24.51
N LEU A 266 -57.46 20.18 -23.33
CA LEU A 266 -57.82 19.72 -21.97
C LEU A 266 -59.21 20.22 -21.54
N PRO A 267 -59.89 19.56 -20.58
CA PRO A 267 -59.92 20.14 -19.22
C PRO A 267 -59.87 19.14 -18.03
N LEU A 268 -59.38 19.71 -16.93
CA LEU A 268 -59.23 19.34 -15.50
C LEU A 268 -60.13 18.26 -14.83
N HIS A 269 -59.44 17.30 -14.15
CA HIS A 269 -59.59 16.64 -12.80
C HIS A 269 -60.93 16.73 -12.00
N PRO A 270 -61.27 15.80 -11.05
CA PRO A 270 -60.34 15.03 -10.20
C PRO A 270 -60.68 13.58 -9.75
N THR A 271 -59.62 12.92 -9.23
CA THR A 271 -59.58 11.85 -8.19
C THR A 271 -60.23 10.48 -8.46
N ALA A 272 -59.38 9.46 -8.65
CA ALA A 272 -59.69 8.05 -8.42
C ALA A 272 -58.56 7.40 -7.59
N PRO A 273 -58.87 6.56 -6.58
CA PRO A 273 -57.88 5.82 -5.82
C PRO A 273 -57.66 4.38 -6.36
N ILE A 274 -56.39 3.96 -6.31
CA ILE A 274 -55.89 2.64 -5.90
C ILE A 274 -56.35 1.41 -6.73
N ASN A 275 -55.46 0.84 -7.57
CA ASN A 275 -54.62 -0.31 -7.17
C ASN A 275 -53.68 -0.87 -8.28
N HIS A 276 -52.50 -1.26 -7.82
CA HIS A 276 -51.57 -2.28 -8.36
C HIS A 276 -51.01 -2.14 -9.79
N VAL A 277 -49.86 -1.49 -9.91
CA VAL A 277 -48.76 -2.02 -10.72
C VAL A 277 -47.44 -1.83 -9.97
N ASN A 278 -46.75 -2.95 -9.73
CA ASN A 278 -45.36 -3.00 -9.29
C ASN A 278 -44.48 -2.21 -10.28
N PHE A 279 -43.80 -1.19 -9.77
CA PHE A 279 -42.40 -0.78 -10.01
C PHE A 279 -42.27 0.71 -9.62
N PRO A 280 -41.11 1.18 -9.10
CA PRO A 280 -39.83 0.63 -9.52
C PRO A 280 -38.71 0.49 -8.48
N LEU A 281 -37.98 -0.63 -8.66
CA LEU A 281 -36.54 -0.83 -8.46
C LEU A 281 -35.62 0.24 -9.10
N ILE A 282 -36.17 1.35 -9.59
CA ILE A 282 -35.43 2.51 -10.10
C ILE A 282 -35.09 3.48 -8.97
N LEU A 283 -35.85 3.50 -7.87
CA LEU A 283 -35.47 4.31 -6.71
C LEU A 283 -34.34 3.66 -5.89
N GLN A 284 -34.24 2.33 -5.92
CA GLN A 284 -33.15 1.60 -5.26
C GLN A 284 -31.84 1.62 -6.08
N ARG A 285 -31.92 1.84 -7.41
CA ARG A 285 -30.73 2.10 -8.25
C ARG A 285 -30.29 3.56 -8.24
N HIS A 286 -31.21 4.52 -8.08
CA HIS A 286 -30.84 5.94 -7.98
C HIS A 286 -30.24 6.36 -6.64
N LEU A 287 -30.47 5.59 -5.56
CA LEU A 287 -29.77 5.79 -4.29
C LEU A 287 -28.37 5.15 -4.23
N GLN A 288 -28.01 4.32 -5.22
CA GLN A 288 -26.70 3.66 -5.29
C GLN A 288 -25.69 4.35 -6.22
N LEU A 289 -26.13 5.40 -6.93
CA LEU A 289 -25.33 6.18 -7.89
C LEU A 289 -24.96 7.60 -7.38
N ALA A 290 -25.17 7.86 -6.08
CA ALA A 290 -24.84 9.13 -5.42
C ALA A 290 -23.99 8.94 -4.14
N ALA A 291 -23.19 7.86 -4.08
CA ALA A 291 -22.15 7.74 -3.06
C ALA A 291 -20.88 8.41 -3.59
N MET A 292 -20.53 9.57 -3.02
CA MET A 292 -19.22 10.17 -3.20
C MET A 292 -18.37 9.80 -1.98
N GLY A 293 -17.25 9.11 -2.23
CA GLY A 293 -16.21 8.86 -1.24
C GLY A 293 -16.56 7.81 -0.18
N ARG A 294 -16.09 6.58 -0.37
CA ARG A 294 -15.87 5.66 0.74
C ARG A 294 -14.54 6.01 1.38
N VAL A 295 -14.45 6.08 2.70
CA VAL A 295 -13.21 6.41 3.41
C VAL A 295 -12.89 5.38 4.48
N LYS A 296 -11.61 5.30 4.85
CA LYS A 296 -11.11 4.41 5.91
C LYS A 296 -10.84 5.24 7.15
N LEU A 297 -11.74 5.15 8.12
CA LEU A 297 -11.59 5.89 9.37
C LEU A 297 -10.63 5.14 10.28
N TYR A 298 -9.69 5.86 10.89
CA TYR A 298 -8.83 5.33 11.94
C TYR A 298 -8.82 6.31 13.11
N CYS A 299 -9.18 5.83 14.30
CA CYS A 299 -9.08 6.60 15.53
C CYS A 299 -7.86 6.16 16.33
N PRO A 300 -6.80 6.99 16.42
CA PRO A 300 -5.57 6.61 17.14
C PRO A 300 -5.81 6.37 18.63
N THR A 301 -6.71 7.13 19.27
CA THR A 301 -6.95 7.07 20.72
C THR A 301 -7.47 5.71 21.19
N ASN A 302 -8.41 5.11 20.45
CA ASN A 302 -9.00 3.82 20.81
C ASN A 302 -8.58 2.67 19.88
N LYS A 303 -7.66 2.94 18.94
CA LYS A 303 -7.14 2.00 17.93
C LYS A 303 -8.23 1.36 17.07
N ARG A 304 -9.41 1.96 16.96
CA ARG A 304 -10.50 1.44 16.12
C ARG A 304 -10.32 1.92 14.68
N ALA A 305 -10.51 1.00 13.75
CA ALA A 305 -10.60 1.27 12.34
C ALA A 305 -12.01 0.92 11.85
N VAL A 306 -12.52 1.71 10.92
CA VAL A 306 -13.74 1.41 10.17
C VAL A 306 -13.39 1.56 8.71
N ASP A 307 -13.35 0.43 8.02
CA ASP A 307 -13.21 0.41 6.57
C ASP A 307 -14.56 0.69 5.90
N ASP A 308 -14.54 1.19 4.67
CA ASP A 308 -15.73 1.43 3.85
C ASP A 308 -16.78 2.39 4.45
N PHE A 309 -16.37 3.38 5.24
CA PHE A 309 -17.31 4.39 5.75
C PHE A 309 -17.82 5.27 4.60
N VAL A 310 -19.14 5.32 4.40
CA VAL A 310 -19.76 6.00 3.27
C VAL A 310 -20.11 7.44 3.63
N ILE A 311 -19.66 8.39 2.80
CA ILE A 311 -20.11 9.79 2.85
C ILE A 311 -21.19 9.96 1.76
N GLY A 312 -22.38 10.41 2.16
CA GLY A 312 -23.48 10.66 1.21
C GLY A 312 -23.34 12.03 0.54
N ALA A 313 -23.58 12.13 -0.77
CA ALA A 313 -23.40 13.36 -1.56
C ALA A 313 -24.23 14.58 -1.08
N TYR A 314 -25.24 14.37 -0.24
CA TYR A 314 -26.12 15.42 0.28
C TYR A 314 -26.14 15.51 1.81
N GLN A 315 -25.23 14.82 2.50
CA GLN A 315 -25.14 14.90 3.96
C GLN A 315 -24.51 16.23 4.37
N MET A 316 -25.03 16.86 5.43
CA MET A 316 -24.33 18.01 6.02
C MET A 316 -23.07 17.52 6.76
N PRO A 317 -21.97 18.30 6.83
CA PRO A 317 -20.75 17.91 7.53
C PRO A 317 -20.98 17.39 8.96
N GLU A 318 -21.89 18.00 9.72
CA GLU A 318 -22.22 17.55 11.07
C GLU A 318 -22.93 16.18 11.10
N GLN A 319 -23.73 15.86 10.09
CA GLN A 319 -24.36 14.54 9.96
C GLN A 319 -23.31 13.45 9.68
N VAL A 320 -22.29 13.77 8.87
CA VAL A 320 -21.16 12.88 8.62
C VAL A 320 -20.39 12.63 9.92
N LEU A 321 -20.06 13.70 10.67
CA LEU A 321 -19.39 13.58 11.97
C LEU A 321 -20.21 12.76 12.98
N GLN A 322 -21.53 12.90 12.98
CA GLN A 322 -22.40 12.06 13.81
C GLN A 322 -22.30 10.58 13.44
N GLY A 323 -22.27 10.26 12.14
CA GLY A 323 -22.03 8.89 11.66
C GLY A 323 -20.67 8.34 12.08
N VAL A 324 -19.62 9.16 11.99
CA VAL A 324 -18.26 8.82 12.43
C VAL A 324 -18.22 8.49 13.93
N ARG A 325 -18.87 9.30 14.77
CA ARG A 325 -18.97 9.08 16.22
C ARG A 325 -19.61 7.73 16.56
N LEU A 326 -20.69 7.39 15.87
CA LEU A 326 -21.38 6.11 16.05
C LEU A 326 -20.52 4.93 15.58
N ALA A 327 -19.90 5.05 14.41
CA ALA A 327 -19.06 3.99 13.84
C ALA A 327 -17.85 3.66 14.72
N LEU A 328 -17.20 4.69 15.27
CA LEU A 328 -16.01 4.53 16.12
C LEU A 328 -16.34 4.42 17.63
N ASN A 329 -17.61 4.56 18.02
CA ASN A 329 -18.07 4.60 19.41
C ASN A 329 -17.33 5.65 20.27
N ILE A 330 -17.31 6.90 19.80
CA ILE A 330 -16.65 8.04 20.43
C ILE A 330 -17.64 9.19 20.64
N LYS A 331 -17.39 10.05 21.64
CA LYS A 331 -18.30 11.17 21.99
C LYS A 331 -18.02 12.44 21.19
N TYR A 332 -16.80 12.58 20.70
CA TYR A 332 -16.35 13.70 19.88
C TYR A 332 -15.69 13.13 18.62
N ALA A 333 -15.81 13.84 17.52
CA ALA A 333 -15.14 13.50 16.27
C ALA A 333 -14.69 14.79 15.58
N ALA A 334 -13.41 14.85 15.24
CA ALA A 334 -12.86 15.77 14.26
C ALA A 334 -12.01 14.98 13.28
N LEU A 335 -12.12 15.30 12.00
CA LEU A 335 -11.47 14.57 10.91
C LEU A 335 -10.16 15.25 10.54
N TYR A 336 -9.16 14.44 10.23
CA TYR A 336 -7.86 14.89 9.80
C TYR A 336 -7.34 14.00 8.67
N THR A 337 -6.54 14.59 7.78
CA THR A 337 -5.76 13.80 6.81
C THR A 337 -4.69 12.99 7.52
N ILE A 338 -4.02 12.09 6.79
CA ILE A 338 -2.86 11.37 7.31
C ILE A 338 -1.69 12.30 7.66
N GLU A 339 -1.66 13.54 7.19
CA GLU A 339 -0.68 14.56 7.61
C GLU A 339 -1.15 15.39 8.81
N ALA A 340 -2.21 14.96 9.52
CA ALA A 340 -2.86 15.68 10.61
C ALA A 340 -3.34 17.09 10.25
N LYS A 341 -3.69 17.32 8.97
CA LYS A 341 -4.38 18.54 8.57
C LYS A 341 -5.86 18.39 8.86
N HIS A 342 -6.44 19.36 9.55
CA HIS A 342 -7.86 19.34 9.87
C HIS A 342 -8.72 19.36 8.61
N VAL A 343 -9.67 18.44 8.51
CA VAL A 343 -10.63 18.32 7.40
C VAL A 343 -11.91 19.01 7.81
N THR A 344 -12.12 20.22 7.29
CA THR A 344 -13.28 21.06 7.63
C THR A 344 -14.55 20.61 6.91
N ASP A 345 -14.42 20.13 5.67
CA ASP A 345 -15.53 19.60 4.88
C ASP A 345 -15.24 18.13 4.50
N PRO A 346 -16.00 17.16 5.03
CA PRO A 346 -15.80 15.75 4.72
C PRO A 346 -15.97 15.39 3.23
N HIS A 347 -16.65 16.23 2.44
CA HIS A 347 -16.88 15.96 1.01
C HIS A 347 -15.63 16.20 0.14
N THR A 348 -14.56 16.79 0.71
CA THR A 348 -13.28 16.92 0.01
C THR A 348 -12.46 15.63 0.01
N LEU A 349 -12.83 14.67 0.88
CA LEU A 349 -12.17 13.38 1.02
C LEU A 349 -12.39 12.51 -0.22
N GLN A 350 -11.33 11.82 -0.64
CA GLN A 350 -11.32 10.97 -1.82
C GLN A 350 -11.76 9.53 -1.48
N GLU A 351 -12.09 8.76 -2.52
CA GLU A 351 -12.41 7.34 -2.36
C GLU A 351 -11.19 6.55 -1.85
N ASP A 352 -11.45 5.63 -0.92
CA ASP A 352 -10.49 4.84 -0.17
C ASP A 352 -9.48 5.63 0.68
N GLU A 353 -9.67 6.94 0.84
CA GLU A 353 -8.77 7.79 1.61
C GLU A 353 -8.79 7.41 3.10
N ARG A 354 -7.60 7.32 3.70
CA ARG A 354 -7.47 7.07 5.13
C ARG A 354 -7.59 8.37 5.91
N VAL A 355 -8.52 8.41 6.85
CA VAL A 355 -8.88 9.59 7.62
C VAL A 355 -8.62 9.32 9.10
N LEU A 356 -7.83 10.19 9.72
CA LEU A 356 -7.60 10.15 11.15
C LEU A 356 -8.77 10.83 11.88
N VAL A 357 -9.22 10.23 12.97
CA VAL A 357 -10.35 10.74 13.77
C VAL A 357 -9.92 10.99 15.21
N ALA A 358 -10.00 12.26 15.64
CA ALA A 358 -9.81 12.65 17.03
C ALA A 358 -11.06 12.31 17.85
N ALA A 359 -10.90 11.64 18.99
CA ALA A 359 -11.95 11.22 19.90
C ALA A 359 -12.27 12.23 21.02
N SER A 360 -11.48 13.31 21.15
CA SER A 360 -11.73 14.40 22.10
C SER A 360 -11.30 15.76 21.54
N LYS A 361 -11.85 16.85 22.08
CA LYS A 361 -11.55 18.22 21.65
C LYS A 361 -10.10 18.63 21.95
N ASP A 362 -9.53 18.06 23.01
CA ASP A 362 -8.16 18.36 23.46
C ASP A 362 -7.12 17.42 22.83
N GLU A 363 -7.55 16.50 21.95
CA GLU A 363 -6.65 15.60 21.25
C GLU A 363 -5.94 16.34 20.12
N THR A 364 -4.63 16.56 20.28
CA THR A 364 -3.78 17.04 19.21
C THR A 364 -3.48 15.91 18.23
N MET A 365 -4.07 15.99 17.03
CA MET A 365 -3.75 15.05 15.96
C MET A 365 -2.31 15.26 15.49
N LEU A 366 -1.60 14.16 15.28
CA LEU A 366 -0.26 14.15 14.69
C LEU A 366 -0.30 13.31 13.42
N PRO A 367 0.58 13.57 12.43
CA PRO A 367 0.60 12.82 11.19
C PRO A 367 0.64 11.31 11.46
N ASP A 368 -0.10 10.57 10.64
CA ASP A 368 -0.17 9.12 10.66
C ASP A 368 1.21 8.55 10.33
N ALA A 369 1.54 7.46 11.00
CA ALA A 369 2.68 6.64 10.65
C ALA A 369 2.11 5.28 10.21
N PRO A 370 2.32 4.84 8.96
CA PRO A 370 1.73 3.61 8.45
C PRO A 370 2.13 2.39 9.30
N GLY A 371 1.25 1.37 9.29
CA GLY A 371 1.31 0.23 10.19
C GLY A 371 2.60 -0.59 10.11
N GLY A 372 3.17 -0.86 11.28
CA GLY A 372 4.45 -1.56 11.48
C GLY A 372 5.32 -0.75 12.43
N TYR A 373 5.43 -1.15 13.70
CA TYR A 373 6.40 -0.54 14.60
C TYR A 373 7.78 -1.16 14.34
N MET A 374 8.81 -0.32 14.25
CA MET A 374 10.19 -0.79 14.25
C MET A 374 10.72 -0.68 15.67
N LEU A 375 11.24 -1.79 16.19
CA LEU A 375 11.96 -1.81 17.45
C LEU A 375 13.42 -1.52 17.14
N TYR A 376 13.94 -0.48 17.77
CA TYR A 376 15.18 0.16 17.36
C TYR A 376 16.19 0.16 18.51
N ASP A 377 17.37 -0.41 18.25
CA ASP A 377 18.41 -0.70 19.25
C ASP A 377 19.32 0.49 19.60
N GLY A 378 18.98 1.71 19.18
CA GLY A 378 19.72 2.90 19.61
C GLY A 378 21.03 3.19 18.86
N GLU A 379 21.44 2.39 17.87
CA GLU A 379 22.75 2.52 17.19
C GLU A 379 22.81 3.39 15.91
N GLU A 380 21.82 4.26 15.62
CA GLU A 380 22.07 5.46 14.79
C GLU A 380 22.17 6.67 15.72
N SER A 381 23.35 7.25 15.76
CA SER A 381 23.70 8.51 16.42
C SER A 381 22.85 9.73 15.98
N GLU A 382 21.90 9.59 15.05
CA GLU A 382 21.17 10.72 14.45
C GLU A 382 19.87 11.12 15.20
N ASP A 383 19.30 10.22 16.01
CA ASP A 383 17.90 10.32 16.49
C ASP A 383 17.72 10.10 18.00
N VAL A 384 18.80 9.90 18.75
CA VAL A 384 18.83 9.82 20.23
C VAL A 384 19.89 10.77 20.79
N ASN A 385 20.96 11.03 20.04
CA ASN A 385 22.00 11.96 20.44
C ASN A 385 21.50 13.41 20.20
N PRO A 386 21.41 14.26 21.23
CA PRO A 386 20.96 15.65 21.09
C PRO A 386 21.89 16.56 20.26
N ASP A 387 23.04 16.05 19.80
CA ASP A 387 24.09 16.80 19.09
C ASP A 387 23.80 17.16 17.63
N ILE A 388 22.53 17.17 17.22
CA ILE A 388 22.15 17.74 15.92
C ILE A 388 21.44 19.10 16.06
N GLU A 389 20.64 19.40 17.10
CA GLU A 389 19.91 20.70 17.15
C GLU A 389 19.54 21.25 18.56
N GLY A 390 20.43 21.22 19.56
CA GLY A 390 20.46 22.36 20.51
C GLY A 390 20.32 22.15 22.02
N TYR A 391 21.01 21.18 22.64
CA TYR A 391 21.21 21.20 24.10
C TYR A 391 22.67 21.07 24.59
N GLY A 392 23.63 20.69 23.74
CA GLY A 392 25.07 20.76 24.05
C GLY A 392 25.54 19.96 25.28
N GLN A 393 24.76 18.95 25.70
CA GLN A 393 25.07 18.03 26.79
C GLN A 393 24.86 16.59 26.30
N ASP A 394 25.72 15.68 26.77
CA ASP A 394 25.63 14.26 26.42
C ASP A 394 24.32 13.66 26.94
N TRP A 395 23.79 12.66 26.22
CA TRP A 395 22.55 11.96 26.62
C TRP A 395 22.60 11.46 28.08
N GLU A 396 23.75 11.00 28.55
CA GLU A 396 23.90 10.48 29.92
C GLU A 396 23.70 11.56 30.99
N ASP A 397 24.02 12.82 30.69
CA ASP A 397 23.93 13.95 31.62
C ASP A 397 22.52 14.56 31.71
N LEU A 398 21.65 14.23 30.75
CA LEU A 398 20.26 14.71 30.75
C LEU A 398 19.43 14.04 31.85
N SER A 399 18.57 14.83 32.48
CA SER A 399 17.55 14.32 33.40
C SER A 399 16.51 13.45 32.67
N ASP A 400 15.82 12.57 33.40
CA ASP A 400 14.75 11.73 32.84
C ASP A 400 13.67 12.54 32.13
N ARG A 401 13.37 13.76 32.63
CA ARG A 401 12.40 14.66 32.04
C ARG A 401 12.91 15.26 30.73
N GLU A 402 14.18 15.64 30.65
CA GLU A 402 14.80 16.16 29.42
C GLU A 402 14.89 15.08 28.35
N LYS A 403 15.30 13.86 28.71
CA LYS A 403 15.26 12.67 27.83
C LYS A 403 13.86 12.44 27.28
N CYS A 404 12.85 12.47 28.14
CA CYS A 404 11.45 12.34 27.73
C CYS A 404 11.04 13.44 26.75
N LEU A 405 11.36 14.70 27.03
CA LEU A 405 11.00 15.85 26.18
C LEU A 405 11.69 15.78 24.81
N HIS A 406 12.96 15.39 24.77
CA HIS A 406 13.73 15.21 23.54
C HIS A 406 13.09 14.13 22.64
N ILE A 407 12.85 12.93 23.16
CA ILE A 407 12.24 11.86 22.36
C ILE A 407 10.82 12.22 21.91
N THR A 408 10.08 12.94 22.76
CA THR A 408 8.72 13.42 22.42
C THR A 408 8.76 14.48 21.31
N SER A 409 9.79 15.35 21.28
CA SER A 409 9.92 16.39 20.24
C SER A 409 10.20 15.77 18.87
N LEU A 410 11.00 14.71 18.80
CA LEU A 410 11.27 13.96 17.56
C LEU A 410 9.99 13.41 16.92
N THR A 411 9.04 12.96 17.75
CA THR A 411 7.74 12.48 17.27
C THR A 411 6.90 13.61 16.63
N ARG A 412 7.09 14.85 17.07
CA ARG A 412 6.42 16.04 16.49
C ARG A 412 7.12 16.53 15.23
N GLN A 413 8.45 16.47 15.20
CA GLN A 413 9.27 16.98 14.09
C GLN A 413 9.37 15.99 12.92
N LYS A 414 9.42 14.68 13.20
CA LYS A 414 9.59 13.59 12.22
C LYS A 414 8.46 12.57 12.36
N PRO A 415 7.38 12.65 11.57
CA PRO A 415 6.27 11.67 11.60
C PRO A 415 6.70 10.19 11.55
N ILE A 416 7.72 9.88 10.74
CA ILE A 416 8.30 8.54 10.62
C ILE A 416 8.90 7.99 11.93
N ALA A 417 9.18 8.87 12.91
CA ALA A 417 9.69 8.49 14.23
C ALA A 417 8.60 7.94 15.17
N ARG A 418 7.31 8.18 14.88
CA ARG A 418 6.19 7.94 15.79
C ARG A 418 5.90 6.47 16.07
N ASN A 419 6.27 5.58 15.16
CA ASN A 419 6.16 4.12 15.28
C ASN A 419 7.52 3.46 15.50
N LYS A 420 8.56 4.21 15.90
CA LYS A 420 9.84 3.65 16.30
C LYS A 420 9.92 3.63 17.82
N LEU A 421 9.97 2.46 18.44
CA LEU A 421 10.30 2.34 19.87
C LEU A 421 11.82 2.29 20.01
N ARG A 422 12.40 3.40 20.44
CA ARG A 422 13.83 3.61 20.68
C ARG A 422 14.20 3.04 22.03
N ILE A 423 15.18 2.14 22.03
CA ILE A 423 15.81 1.59 23.22
C ILE A 423 16.95 2.52 23.62
N THR A 424 16.87 3.12 24.81
CA THR A 424 17.87 4.13 25.27
C THR A 424 18.88 3.57 26.28
N ARG A 425 18.83 2.25 26.56
CA ARG A 425 19.79 1.56 27.44
C ARG A 425 20.23 0.23 26.84
N PRO A 426 21.50 -0.16 26.97
CA PRO A 426 21.98 -1.46 26.50
C PRO A 426 21.38 -2.61 27.33
N TYR A 427 21.06 -3.72 26.65
CA TYR A 427 20.42 -4.87 27.29
C TYR A 427 21.19 -5.40 28.50
N LYS A 428 22.53 -5.39 28.47
CA LYS A 428 23.38 -5.87 29.58
C LYS A 428 23.10 -5.12 30.89
N SER A 429 22.86 -3.81 30.83
CA SER A 429 22.53 -3.00 32.00
C SER A 429 21.11 -3.32 32.50
N VAL A 430 20.14 -3.39 31.58
CA VAL A 430 18.75 -3.75 31.92
C VAL A 430 18.66 -5.18 32.47
N GLN A 431 19.49 -6.10 32.00
CA GLN A 431 19.55 -7.48 32.48
C GLN A 431 20.06 -7.58 33.93
N ALA A 432 21.05 -6.77 34.30
CA ALA A 432 21.52 -6.70 35.67
C ALA A 432 20.41 -6.18 36.62
N ASP A 433 19.68 -5.14 36.19
CA ASP A 433 18.54 -4.59 36.94
C ASP A 433 17.41 -5.63 37.09
N MET A 434 17.07 -6.38 36.02
CA MET A 434 16.08 -7.47 36.09
C MET A 434 16.49 -8.58 37.07
N THR A 435 17.78 -8.91 37.13
CA THR A 435 18.29 -9.92 38.08
C THR A 435 18.13 -9.43 39.51
N THR A 436 18.47 -8.16 39.76
CA THR A 436 18.31 -7.50 41.06
C THR A 436 16.84 -7.42 41.49
N LEU A 437 15.92 -7.19 40.55
CA LEU A 437 14.47 -7.20 40.82
C LEU A 437 13.98 -8.57 41.30
N ASN A 438 14.46 -9.66 40.69
CA ASN A 438 14.11 -11.02 41.11
C ASN A 438 14.64 -11.33 42.51
N ASP A 439 15.88 -10.90 42.82
CA ASP A 439 16.49 -11.14 44.13
C ASP A 439 15.77 -10.34 45.24
N THR A 440 15.36 -9.10 44.94
CA THR A 440 14.66 -8.21 45.89
C THR A 440 13.21 -8.65 46.14
N ALA A 441 12.54 -9.20 45.13
CA ALA A 441 11.18 -9.74 45.25
C ALA A 441 11.08 -10.91 46.24
N LEU A 442 12.20 -11.59 46.52
CA LEU A 442 12.27 -12.71 47.47
C LEU A 442 12.48 -12.28 48.93
N THR A 443 12.76 -10.99 49.21
CA THR A 443 13.27 -10.56 50.52
C THR A 443 12.55 -9.38 51.18
N GLN A 444 11.69 -8.60 50.49
CA GLN A 444 11.10 -7.38 51.07
C GLN A 444 9.57 -7.40 51.27
N PRO A 445 9.06 -6.91 52.42
CA PRO A 445 7.65 -6.60 52.60
C PRO A 445 7.22 -5.37 51.78
N GLN A 446 5.90 -5.17 51.66
CA GLN A 446 5.26 -4.09 50.89
C GLN A 446 5.98 -2.73 51.08
N PRO A 447 6.14 -1.94 50.00
CA PRO A 447 6.90 -0.70 50.05
C PRO A 447 6.17 0.31 50.94
N SER A 448 6.92 1.18 51.61
CA SER A 448 6.33 2.32 52.30
C SER A 448 5.62 3.23 51.28
N ALA A 449 4.56 3.92 51.71
CA ALA A 449 3.79 4.80 50.84
C ALA A 449 4.64 5.93 50.19
N SER A 450 5.76 6.32 50.82
CA SER A 450 6.71 7.28 50.25
C SER A 450 7.56 6.68 49.13
N ALA A 451 7.98 5.43 49.25
CA ALA A 451 8.75 4.74 48.21
C ALA A 451 7.91 4.46 46.97
N SER A 452 6.64 4.08 47.13
CA SER A 452 5.72 3.91 46.00
C SER A 452 5.46 5.23 45.26
N SER A 453 5.25 6.32 46.00
CA SER A 453 5.08 7.66 45.42
C SER A 453 6.31 8.10 44.62
N GLY A 454 7.52 7.82 45.10
CA GLY A 454 8.76 8.15 44.38
C GLY A 454 8.91 7.37 43.07
N MET A 455 8.55 6.08 43.06
CA MET A 455 8.55 5.26 41.85
C MET A 455 7.52 5.75 40.82
N GLU A 456 6.32 6.13 41.26
CA GLU A 456 5.30 6.71 40.39
C GLU A 456 5.76 8.03 39.76
N SER A 457 6.40 8.91 40.55
CA SER A 457 6.98 10.15 40.03
C SER A 457 8.09 9.92 39.01
N LEU A 458 8.93 8.90 39.18
CA LEU A 458 9.95 8.52 38.19
C LEU A 458 9.31 8.06 36.88
N ILE A 459 8.28 7.22 36.95
CA ILE A 459 7.54 6.76 35.77
C ILE A 459 6.92 7.96 35.03
N GLU A 460 6.28 8.86 35.76
CA GLU A 460 5.68 10.07 35.18
C GLU A 460 6.72 10.99 34.55
N ALA A 461 7.90 11.15 35.16
CA ALA A 461 8.98 11.93 34.57
C ALA A 461 9.46 11.36 33.24
N ARG A 462 9.54 10.03 33.12
CA ARG A 462 10.06 9.31 31.94
C ARG A 462 9.05 9.18 30.80
N TRP A 463 7.76 9.09 31.11
CA TRP A 463 6.69 8.91 30.11
C TRP A 463 5.82 10.14 29.90
N ALA A 464 5.98 11.18 30.72
CA ALA A 464 5.17 12.39 30.74
C ALA A 464 3.66 12.15 30.91
N ILE A 465 3.27 10.98 31.42
CA ILE A 465 1.89 10.66 31.80
C ILE A 465 1.89 9.96 33.18
N PRO A 466 0.88 10.21 34.02
CA PRO A 466 0.72 9.48 35.27
C PRO A 466 0.57 7.98 35.02
N LEU A 467 1.06 7.16 35.95
CA LEU A 467 0.91 5.69 35.86
C LEU A 467 -0.55 5.26 35.73
N ASP A 468 -1.48 5.99 36.37
CA ASP A 468 -2.91 5.71 36.28
C ASP A 468 -3.46 5.90 34.86
N THR A 469 -2.91 6.87 34.12
CA THR A 469 -3.27 7.09 32.71
C THR A 469 -2.59 6.09 31.78
N PHE A 470 -1.39 5.64 32.14
CA PHE A 470 -0.64 4.65 31.37
C PHE A 470 -1.36 3.30 31.35
N LEU A 471 -1.83 2.79 32.50
CA LEU A 471 -2.50 1.49 32.56
C LEU A 471 -3.97 1.56 32.10
N PRO A 472 -4.39 0.72 31.14
CA PRO A 472 -5.81 0.54 30.81
C PRO A 472 -6.64 0.10 32.01
N ALA A 473 -7.93 0.47 32.04
CA ALA A 473 -8.81 0.22 33.19
C ALA A 473 -8.93 -1.26 33.59
N ASN A 474 -8.87 -2.18 32.62
CA ASN A 474 -8.88 -3.63 32.86
C ASN A 474 -7.56 -4.17 33.42
N MET A 475 -6.44 -3.46 33.24
CA MET A 475 -5.12 -3.87 33.74
C MET A 475 -4.83 -3.32 35.14
N LYS A 476 -5.71 -2.47 35.68
CA LYS A 476 -5.62 -1.94 37.04
C LYS A 476 -6.25 -2.90 38.04
N PRO A 477 -5.73 -3.01 39.27
CA PRO A 477 -6.40 -3.77 40.32
C PRO A 477 -7.80 -3.20 40.62
N PRO A 478 -8.76 -4.03 41.09
CA PRO A 478 -10.12 -3.59 41.36
C PRO A 478 -10.16 -2.52 42.46
N THR A 479 -10.93 -1.46 42.22
CA THR A 479 -11.10 -0.34 43.16
C THR A 479 -12.24 -0.61 44.15
N THR A 480 -11.94 -0.75 45.43
CA THR A 480 -12.96 -0.72 46.51
C THR A 480 -13.25 0.72 46.94
N LYS A 481 -14.49 0.98 47.40
CA LYS A 481 -15.11 2.30 47.69
C LYS A 481 -14.33 3.30 48.59
N HIS A 482 -13.14 2.97 49.09
CA HIS A 482 -12.34 3.85 49.98
C HIS A 482 -10.86 4.03 49.60
N THR A 483 -10.42 3.61 48.41
CA THR A 483 -9.00 3.76 48.01
C THR A 483 -8.85 4.18 46.56
N THR A 484 -8.16 5.30 46.33
CA THR A 484 -7.81 5.81 45.00
C THR A 484 -6.82 4.88 44.28
N SER A 485 -7.35 4.18 43.28
CA SER A 485 -6.80 3.64 42.01
C SER A 485 -5.46 2.87 41.91
N LEU A 486 -4.42 3.08 42.73
CA LEU A 486 -3.09 2.46 42.45
C LEU A 486 -2.32 1.89 43.66
N LYS A 487 -2.82 2.07 44.88
CA LYS A 487 -2.17 1.56 46.13
C LYS A 487 -2.09 0.03 46.26
N SER A 488 -2.43 -0.72 45.21
CA SER A 488 -2.57 -2.18 45.19
C SER A 488 -1.63 -2.89 44.22
N LEU A 489 -0.83 -2.17 43.42
CA LEU A 489 0.26 -2.81 42.66
C LEU A 489 1.37 -3.26 43.63
N SER A 490 1.91 -4.45 43.40
CA SER A 490 3.02 -4.95 44.21
C SER A 490 4.28 -4.09 44.02
N ALA A 491 5.13 -4.00 45.05
CA ALA A 491 6.44 -3.33 44.96
C ALA A 491 7.24 -3.79 43.74
N SER A 492 7.27 -5.11 43.50
CA SER A 492 8.00 -5.71 42.39
C SER A 492 7.44 -5.30 41.04
N THR A 493 6.11 -5.17 40.91
CA THR A 493 5.47 -4.72 39.66
C THR A 493 5.77 -3.24 39.41
N LEU A 494 5.72 -2.42 40.45
CA LEU A 494 6.05 -1.00 40.34
C LEU A 494 7.53 -0.78 39.99
N ALA A 495 8.43 -1.53 40.62
CA ALA A 495 9.87 -1.50 40.32
C ALA A 495 10.18 -2.01 38.91
N ALA A 496 9.47 -3.04 38.42
CA ALA A 496 9.57 -3.49 37.04
C ALA A 496 9.09 -2.41 36.05
N LEU A 497 8.04 -1.65 36.36
CA LEU A 497 7.57 -0.52 35.54
C LEU A 497 8.56 0.66 35.56
N VAL A 498 9.24 0.91 36.69
CA VAL A 498 10.36 1.87 36.74
C VAL A 498 11.48 1.42 35.82
N LEU A 499 11.84 0.14 35.82
CA LEU A 499 12.82 -0.41 34.88
C LEU A 499 12.33 -0.26 33.43
N TYR A 500 11.07 -0.57 33.15
CA TYR A 500 10.53 -0.53 31.79
C TYR A 500 10.50 0.89 31.20
N SER A 501 10.12 1.87 32.01
CA SER A 501 10.17 3.29 31.63
C SER A 501 11.60 3.82 31.46
N SER A 502 12.59 3.22 32.13
CA SER A 502 14.00 3.69 32.12
C SER A 502 14.72 3.59 30.77
N PHE A 503 14.19 2.81 29.82
CA PHE A 503 14.78 2.68 28.48
C PHE A 503 13.79 3.01 27.35
N THR A 504 12.61 3.53 27.70
CA THR A 504 11.51 3.86 26.77
C THR A 504 11.00 5.29 26.97
N HIS A 505 11.90 6.22 27.30
CA HIS A 505 11.58 7.63 27.55
C HIS A 505 10.71 8.23 26.44
N GLY A 506 9.68 8.99 26.82
CA GLY A 506 8.77 9.69 25.89
C GLY A 506 7.88 8.79 25.03
N GLN A 507 7.95 7.46 25.19
CA GLN A 507 7.32 6.50 24.26
C GLN A 507 6.24 5.65 24.94
N ALA A 508 5.53 6.25 25.90
CA ALA A 508 4.52 5.59 26.74
C ALA A 508 3.47 4.82 25.93
N ARG A 509 3.01 5.38 24.79
CA ARG A 509 2.04 4.71 23.91
C ARG A 509 2.57 3.36 23.42
N LEU A 510 3.76 3.34 22.82
CA LEU A 510 4.36 2.14 22.23
C LEU A 510 4.76 1.13 23.31
N ALA A 511 5.30 1.62 24.44
CA ALA A 511 5.58 0.78 25.60
C ALA A 511 4.31 0.09 26.13
N ARG A 512 3.18 0.83 26.17
CA ARG A 512 1.90 0.25 26.55
C ARG A 512 1.44 -0.84 25.59
N GLU A 513 1.62 -0.71 24.27
CA GLU A 513 1.19 -1.75 23.32
C GLU A 513 1.95 -3.07 23.51
N VAL A 514 3.25 -2.99 23.78
CA VAL A 514 4.06 -4.18 24.06
C VAL A 514 3.68 -4.80 25.41
N LEU A 515 3.36 -3.99 26.42
CA LEU A 515 2.87 -4.48 27.70
C LEU A 515 1.48 -5.11 27.61
N GLU A 516 0.55 -4.50 26.86
CA GLU A 516 -0.78 -5.07 26.55
C GLU A 516 -0.62 -6.45 25.89
N GLU A 517 0.33 -6.61 24.97
CA GLU A 517 0.61 -7.89 24.35
C GLU A 517 1.22 -8.91 25.32
N ALA A 518 2.12 -8.50 26.21
CA ALA A 518 2.69 -9.39 27.22
C ALA A 518 1.61 -9.92 28.19
N VAL A 519 0.69 -9.04 28.63
CA VAL A 519 -0.49 -9.44 29.42
C VAL A 519 -1.41 -10.36 28.61
N ALA A 520 -1.65 -10.03 27.34
CA ALA A 520 -2.46 -10.86 26.45
C ALA A 520 -1.87 -12.27 26.30
N LEU A 521 -0.54 -12.40 26.12
CA LEU A 521 0.12 -13.71 26.06
C LEU A 521 -0.11 -14.52 27.34
N ARG A 522 -0.06 -13.91 28.53
CA ARG A 522 -0.39 -14.61 29.78
C ARG A 522 -1.86 -15.03 29.85
N THR A 523 -2.77 -14.14 29.46
CA THR A 523 -4.23 -14.37 29.60
C THR A 523 -4.84 -15.21 28.47
N GLU A 524 -4.20 -15.32 27.31
CA GLU A 524 -4.68 -16.05 26.13
C GLU A 524 -3.94 -17.36 25.84
N GLU A 525 -2.67 -17.50 26.24
CA GLU A 525 -1.79 -18.58 25.77
C GLU A 525 -1.66 -19.79 26.70
N ASP A 526 -2.33 -19.81 27.86
CA ASP A 526 -2.29 -20.98 28.75
C ASP A 526 -3.64 -21.65 28.96
N GLN A 527 -3.58 -22.98 28.96
CA GLN A 527 -4.63 -23.92 29.35
C GLN A 527 -4.89 -23.86 30.88
N GLY A 528 -4.85 -22.67 31.49
CA GLY A 528 -5.01 -22.41 32.91
C GLY A 528 -6.18 -21.47 33.21
N ASP A 529 -6.70 -21.54 34.43
CA ASP A 529 -7.85 -20.75 34.91
C ASP A 529 -7.57 -19.24 35.10
N ASP A 530 -6.35 -18.77 34.84
CA ASP A 530 -5.92 -17.41 35.17
C ASP A 530 -6.16 -16.42 34.02
N LYS A 531 -7.39 -15.91 33.98
CA LYS A 531 -7.85 -14.92 32.99
C LYS A 531 -7.75 -13.48 33.49
N ASP A 532 -7.05 -13.23 34.60
CA ASP A 532 -7.00 -11.91 35.22
C ASP A 532 -6.11 -10.95 34.41
N PRO A 533 -6.67 -9.89 33.80
CA PRO A 533 -5.91 -8.92 33.02
C PRO A 533 -5.08 -7.94 33.86
N VAL A 534 -5.15 -7.99 35.20
CA VAL A 534 -4.33 -7.13 36.07
C VAL A 534 -2.85 -7.36 35.81
N VAL A 535 -2.09 -6.27 35.63
CA VAL A 535 -0.66 -6.31 35.32
C VAL A 535 0.16 -6.90 36.47
N ARG A 536 1.11 -7.78 36.14
CA ARG A 536 2.03 -8.42 37.08
C ARG A 536 3.47 -8.15 36.73
N THR A 537 4.36 -8.41 37.68
CA THR A 537 5.82 -8.26 37.49
C THR A 537 6.32 -9.03 36.27
N ASP A 538 5.88 -10.28 36.10
CA ASP A 538 6.28 -11.12 34.97
C ASP A 538 5.82 -10.57 33.62
N ASP A 539 4.64 -9.93 33.56
CA ASP A 539 4.15 -9.29 32.34
C ASP A 539 5.09 -8.17 31.90
N VAL A 540 5.53 -7.35 32.86
CA VAL A 540 6.45 -6.24 32.60
C VAL A 540 7.83 -6.77 32.21
N VAL A 541 8.35 -7.79 32.89
CA VAL A 541 9.64 -8.43 32.55
C VAL A 541 9.57 -9.09 31.16
N ASN A 542 8.46 -9.72 30.82
CA ASN A 542 8.25 -10.27 29.48
C ASN A 542 8.15 -9.18 28.42
N ALA A 543 7.46 -8.07 28.71
CA ALA A 543 7.43 -6.90 27.82
C ALA A 543 8.83 -6.34 27.56
N VAL A 544 9.67 -6.21 28.60
CA VAL A 544 11.09 -5.83 28.46
C VAL A 544 11.80 -6.79 27.51
N ARG A 545 11.69 -8.11 27.73
CA ARG A 545 12.35 -9.12 26.90
C ARG A 545 11.83 -9.07 25.45
N MET A 546 10.53 -8.89 25.24
CA MET A 546 9.92 -8.75 23.91
C MET A 546 10.48 -7.56 23.14
N VAL A 547 10.72 -6.41 23.80
CA VAL A 547 11.35 -5.25 23.16
C VAL A 547 12.72 -5.61 22.61
N TYR A 548 13.60 -6.18 23.42
CA TYR A 548 14.96 -6.55 23.01
C TYR A 548 15.01 -7.73 22.02
N GLU A 549 14.12 -8.72 22.15
CA GLU A 549 14.02 -9.84 21.19
C GLU A 549 13.66 -9.36 19.78
N ARG A 550 12.68 -8.47 19.69
CA ARG A 550 12.19 -7.96 18.41
C ARG A 550 13.10 -6.91 17.79
N ALA A 551 13.88 -6.20 18.60
CA ALA A 551 14.98 -5.37 18.14
C ALA A 551 16.18 -6.21 17.65
N GLY A 552 16.19 -7.52 17.88
CA GLY A 552 17.27 -8.42 17.42
C GLY A 552 18.49 -8.47 18.35
N VAL A 553 18.45 -7.80 19.49
CA VAL A 553 19.54 -7.70 20.48
C VAL A 553 19.77 -9.03 21.20
N ILE A 554 18.70 -9.78 21.42
CA ILE A 554 18.73 -11.09 22.08
C ILE A 554 17.95 -12.14 21.27
N PRO A 555 18.25 -13.44 21.42
CA PRO A 555 17.55 -14.48 20.68
C PRO A 555 16.05 -14.52 20.98
N ALA A 556 15.22 -14.58 19.93
CA ALA A 556 13.77 -14.69 20.06
C ALA A 556 13.33 -16.00 20.74
N LYS A 557 12.87 -15.91 22.00
CA LYS A 557 12.37 -17.05 22.80
C LYS A 557 10.87 -16.93 23.07
N LEU A 558 10.39 -15.77 23.53
CA LEU A 558 8.98 -15.51 23.83
C LEU A 558 8.14 -15.28 22.57
N THR A 559 8.67 -14.56 21.60
CA THR A 559 7.93 -14.14 20.39
C THR A 559 7.66 -15.25 19.36
N LYS A 560 8.00 -16.51 19.68
CA LYS A 560 7.73 -17.68 18.83
C LYS A 560 6.24 -18.09 18.79
N GLY A 561 5.39 -17.59 19.71
CA GLY A 561 3.99 -18.03 19.90
C GLY A 561 2.98 -17.71 18.78
N LYS A 562 2.99 -16.52 18.17
CA LYS A 562 2.03 -16.18 17.07
C LYS A 562 2.69 -15.69 15.77
N SER A 563 3.82 -14.99 15.86
CA SER A 563 4.66 -14.65 14.70
C SER A 563 5.29 -15.89 14.05
N GLY A 564 5.72 -16.85 14.89
CA GLY A 564 6.26 -18.13 14.46
C GLY A 564 5.26 -18.95 13.64
N ARG A 565 3.98 -18.99 14.03
CA ARG A 565 2.94 -19.76 13.32
C ARG A 565 2.58 -19.18 11.95
N LEU A 566 2.65 -17.86 11.77
CA LEU A 566 2.49 -17.20 10.46
C LEU A 566 3.71 -17.45 9.55
N ARG A 567 4.92 -17.45 10.14
CA ARG A 567 6.20 -17.68 9.45
C ARG A 567 6.45 -19.17 9.14
N GLU A 568 6.01 -20.08 10.00
CA GLU A 568 6.02 -21.54 9.79
C GLU A 568 4.90 -22.00 8.86
N ARG A 569 3.68 -21.42 8.89
CA ARG A 569 2.68 -21.69 7.82
C ARG A 569 3.19 -21.24 6.45
N ARG A 570 3.95 -20.13 6.37
CA ARG A 570 4.61 -19.68 5.14
C ARG A 570 5.76 -20.60 4.70
N LYS A 571 6.59 -21.10 5.63
CA LYS A 571 7.65 -22.08 5.31
C LYS A 571 7.13 -23.50 5.01
N GLY A 572 6.06 -23.92 5.69
CA GLY A 572 5.39 -25.21 5.51
C GLY A 572 4.61 -25.29 4.20
N LYS A 573 3.93 -24.20 3.79
CA LYS A 573 3.33 -24.12 2.44
C LYS A 573 4.38 -24.14 1.32
N LYS A 574 5.55 -23.53 1.52
CA LYS A 574 6.67 -23.59 0.56
C LYS A 574 7.29 -24.99 0.46
N ARG A 575 7.29 -25.79 1.54
CA ARG A 575 7.76 -27.19 1.50
C ARG A 575 6.73 -28.16 0.93
N ALA A 576 5.44 -27.96 1.20
CA ALA A 576 4.38 -28.80 0.64
C ALA A 576 4.10 -28.53 -0.86
N ALA A 577 4.37 -27.32 -1.35
CA ALA A 577 4.29 -27.00 -2.78
C ALA A 577 5.54 -27.39 -3.60
N GLY A 578 6.60 -27.86 -2.94
CA GLY A 578 7.86 -28.29 -3.57
C GLY A 578 8.03 -29.80 -3.71
N VAL A 579 7.00 -30.59 -3.40
CA VAL A 579 6.98 -32.04 -3.63
C VAL A 579 5.68 -32.38 -4.33
N GLY A 580 5.72 -32.34 -5.67
CA GLY A 580 4.56 -32.69 -6.49
C GLY A 580 4.54 -32.06 -7.87
N THR A 581 5.67 -32.07 -8.59
CA THR A 581 5.88 -32.60 -9.95
C THR A 581 7.24 -32.13 -10.44
#